data_AF-A0A939RF47-F1
#
_entry.id   AF-A0A939RF47-F1
#
_cell.length_a   1.000
_cell.length_b   1.000
_cell.length_c   1.000
_cell.angle_alpha   90.00
_cell.angle_beta   90.00
_cell.angle_gamma   90.00
#
_symmetry.space_group_name_H-M   'P 1'
#
loop_
_entity.id
_entity.type
_entity.pdbx_description
1 polymer ?
#
loop_
_entity_poly.entity_id
_entity_poly.type
_entity_poly.pdbx_seq_one_letter_code
_entity_poly.pdbx_strand_id
1 'polypeptide(L)' 'DAFELLARVAGAERVRREPGAVAELAEVCGYLPVLLRTAAGRLAARPQWTVAELVRWLARA' A
#
# COMPACT_ATOMS: atom_id res chain seq x y z
N ASP A 1 1.96 2.51 -12.20
CA ASP A 1 2.94 2.04 -11.19
C ASP A 1 2.24 1.72 -9.85
N ALA A 2 2.88 0.97 -8.94
CA ALA A 2 2.33 0.63 -7.60
C ALA A 2 1.97 1.89 -6.82
N PHE A 3 2.83 2.91 -6.89
CA PHE A 3 2.57 4.22 -6.32
C PHE A 3 1.28 4.85 -6.84
N GLU A 4 1.09 4.93 -8.16
CA GLU A 4 -0.09 5.56 -8.76
C GLU A 4 -1.38 4.83 -8.41
N LEU A 5 -1.32 3.49 -8.38
CA LEU A 5 -2.45 2.66 -8.03
C LEU A 5 -2.86 2.91 -6.57
N LEU A 6 -1.89 2.88 -5.65
CA LEU A 6 -2.12 3.17 -4.24
C LEU A 6 -2.61 4.61 -4.04
N ALA A 7 -2.03 5.57 -4.75
CA ALA A 7 -2.40 6.98 -4.66
C ALA A 7 -3.84 7.23 -5.13
N ARG A 8 -4.30 6.54 -6.18
CA ARG A 8 -5.68 6.64 -6.68
C ARG A 8 -6.71 6.07 -5.71
N VAL A 9 -6.36 5.02 -4.97
CA VAL A 9 -7.32 4.30 -4.11
C VAL A 9 -7.26 4.77 -2.65
N ALA A 10 -6.06 4.92 -2.09
CA ALA A 10 -5.82 5.24 -0.68
C ALA A 10 -5.39 6.70 -0.43
N GLY A 11 -5.30 7.51 -1.49
CA GLY A 11 -4.96 8.93 -1.44
C GLY A 11 -3.48 9.22 -1.65
N ALA A 12 -3.19 10.11 -2.59
CA ALA A 12 -1.82 10.45 -3.00
C ALA A 12 -0.96 11.01 -1.86
N GLU A 13 -1.55 11.76 -0.93
CA GLU A 13 -0.79 12.40 0.15
C GLU A 13 -0.14 11.39 1.10
N ARG A 14 -0.88 10.34 1.47
CA ARG A 14 -0.37 9.26 2.33
C ARG A 14 0.75 8.49 1.64
N VAL A 15 0.55 8.14 0.38
CA VAL A 15 1.52 7.40 -0.43
C VAL A 15 2.80 8.22 -0.66
N ARG A 16 2.69 9.54 -0.88
CA ARG A 16 3.85 10.46 -1.02
C ARG A 16 4.69 10.59 0.23
N ARG A 17 4.09 10.48 1.42
CA ARG A 17 4.81 10.58 2.69
C ARG A 17 5.66 9.36 2.99
N GLU A 18 5.35 8.22 2.36
CA GLU A 18 5.97 6.93 2.66
C GLU A 18 6.46 6.19 1.40
N PRO A 19 7.30 6.80 0.54
CA PRO A 19 7.71 6.17 -0.72
C PRO A 19 8.47 4.85 -0.51
N GLY A 20 9.25 4.72 0.57
CA GLY A 20 9.94 3.48 0.92
C GLY A 20 8.96 2.34 1.28
N ALA A 21 7.95 2.62 2.10
CA ALA A 21 6.94 1.62 2.46
C ALA A 21 6.05 1.24 1.27
N VAL A 22 5.87 2.14 0.30
CA VAL A 22 5.17 1.83 -0.96
C VAL A 22 5.97 0.84 -1.81
N ALA A 23 7.29 1.00 -1.89
CA ALA A 23 8.16 0.04 -2.56
C ALA A 23 8.14 -1.32 -1.85
N GLU A 24 8.26 -1.33 -0.52
CA GLU A 24 8.18 -2.56 0.29
C GLU A 24 6.82 -3.24 0.15
N LEU A 25 5.72 -2.48 0.09
CA LEU A 25 4.40 -3.03 -0.17
C LEU A 25 4.31 -3.68 -1.55
N ALA A 26 4.96 -3.09 -2.56
CA ALA A 26 5.03 -3.68 -3.90
C ALA A 26 5.82 -4.99 -3.90
N GLU A 27 6.93 -5.06 -3.17
CA GLU A 27 7.73 -6.27 -2.99
C GLU A 27 6.93 -7.37 -2.27
N VAL A 28 6.27 -7.05 -1.15
CA VAL A 28 5.38 -7.99 -0.43
C VAL A 28 4.24 -8.49 -1.32
N CYS A 29 3.70 -7.63 -2.19
CA CYS A 29 2.69 -8.01 -3.16
C CYS A 29 3.26 -8.70 -4.42
N GLY A 30 4.57 -8.98 -4.48
CA GLY A 30 5.23 -9.61 -5.63
C GLY A 30 5.06 -8.83 -6.94
N TYR A 31 4.87 -7.51 -6.87
CA TYR A 31 4.53 -6.63 -7.99
C TYR A 31 3.27 -7.03 -8.78
N LEU A 32 2.39 -7.85 -8.18
CA LEU A 32 1.16 -8.32 -8.83
C LEU A 32 0.05 -7.25 -8.72
N PRO A 33 -0.53 -6.78 -9.84
CA PRO A 33 -1.55 -5.73 -9.81
C PRO A 33 -2.81 -6.08 -9.02
N VAL A 34 -3.19 -7.37 -8.95
CA VAL A 34 -4.35 -7.82 -8.18
C VAL A 34 -4.12 -7.75 -6.66
N LEU A 35 -2.90 -8.09 -6.22
CA LEU A 35 -2.52 -8.01 -4.81
C LEU A 35 -2.40 -6.55 -4.39
N LEU A 36 -1.77 -5.71 -5.23
CA LEU A 36 -1.69 -4.27 -5.02
C LEU A 36 -3.07 -3.61 -4.89
N ARG A 37 -4.05 -3.97 -5.73
CA ARG A 37 -5.43 -3.45 -5.59
C ARG A 37 -6.07 -3.85 -4.28
N THR A 38 -5.89 -5.10 -3.86
CA THR A 38 -6.44 -5.58 -2.59
C THR A 38 -5.78 -4.87 -1.40
N ALA A 39 -4.46 -4.69 -1.43
CA ALA A 39 -3.73 -3.94 -0.42
C ALA A 39 -4.19 -2.48 -0.37
N ALA A 40 -4.33 -1.83 -1.53
CA ALA A 40 -4.83 -0.46 -1.64
C ALA A 40 -6.25 -0.32 -1.06
N GLY A 41 -7.15 -1.27 -1.33
CA GLY A 41 -8.49 -1.29 -0.74
C GLY A 41 -8.46 -1.45 0.78
N ARG A 42 -7.60 -2.32 1.31
CA ARG A 42 -7.38 -2.47 2.76
C ARG A 42 -6.85 -1.20 3.40
N LEU A 43 -5.95 -0.52 2.70
CA LEU A 43 -5.37 0.74 3.14
C LEU A 43 -6.42 1.85 3.16
N ALA A 44 -7.25 1.96 2.12
CA ALA A 44 -8.34 2.93 2.02
C ALA A 44 -9.44 2.69 3.08
N ALA A 45 -9.73 1.44 3.40
CA ALA A 45 -10.68 1.07 4.45
C ALA A 45 -10.17 1.37 5.88
N ARG A 46 -8.89 1.73 6.05
CA ARG A 46 -8.25 2.01 7.34
C ARG A 46 -7.52 3.36 7.28
N PRO A 47 -8.25 4.49 7.31
CA PRO A 47 -7.66 5.82 7.14
C PRO A 47 -6.62 6.17 8.21
N GLN A 48 -6.70 5.55 9.38
CA GLN A 48 -5.74 5.70 10.47
C GLN A 48 -4.46 4.88 10.31
N TRP A 49 -4.43 3.92 9.36
CA TRP A 49 -3.23 3.12 9.09
C TRP A 49 -2.33 3.79 8.04
N THR A 50 -1.05 3.84 8.33
CA THR A 50 0.05 4.18 7.41
C THR A 50 0.32 3.04 6.42
N VAL A 51 1.08 3.33 5.35
CA VAL A 51 1.51 2.30 4.40
C VAL A 51 2.40 1.27 5.12
N ALA A 52 3.33 1.74 5.95
CA ALA A 52 4.24 0.88 6.70
C ALA A 52 3.51 -0.05 7.69
N GLU A 53 2.42 0.40 8.33
CA GLU A 53 1.60 -0.46 9.20
C GLU A 53 0.92 -1.58 8.42
N LEU A 54 0.41 -1.29 7.22
CA LEU A 54 -0.18 -2.31 6.37
C LEU A 54 0.87 -3.34 5.94
N VAL A 55 2.07 -2.90 5.56
CA VAL A 55 3.19 -3.78 5.19
C VAL A 55 3.53 -4.71 6.35
N ARG A 56 3.73 -4.16 7.57
CA ARG A 56 4.01 -4.96 8.77
C ARG A 56 2.90 -5.96 9.09
N TRP A 57 1.65 -5.62 8.80
CA TRP A 57 0.52 -6.52 8.99
C TRP A 57 0.51 -7.66 7.96
N LEU A 58 0.81 -7.35 6.69
CA LEU A 58 0.88 -8.35 5.61
C LEU A 58 2.06 -9.31 5.78
N ALA A 59 3.23 -8.82 6.22
CA ALA A 59 4.42 -9.64 6.42
C ALA A 59 4.31 -10.62 7.60
N ARG A 60 3.25 -10.51 8.41
CA ARG A 60 2.95 -11.38 9.57
C ARG A 60 1.85 -12.40 9.30
N ALA A 61 1.17 -12.31 8.15
CA ALA A 61 0.08 -13.21 7.75
C ALA A 61 0.62 -14.38 6.94
#